data_AF-X8CHW2-F1
#
_entry.id   AF-X8CHW2-F1
#
_cell.length_a   1.000
_cell.length_b   1.000
_cell.length_c   1.000
_cell.angle_alpha   90.00
_cell.angle_beta   90.00
_cell.angle_gamma   90.00
#
_symmetry.space_group_name_H-M   'P 1'
#
loop_
_entity.id
_entity.type
_entity.pdbx_description
1 polymer ?
#
loop_
_entity_poly.entity_id
_entity_poly.type
_entity_poly.pdbx_seq_one_letter_code
_entity_poly.pdbx_strand_id
1 'polypeptide(L)' 'MDSEAERLRHLGVEILTGPVDRPWRERTLHIADPDGHVIEFAQKLR' A
#
# COMPACT_ATOMS: atom_id res chain seq x y z
N MET A 1 8.10 3.22 1.39
CA MET A 1 6.79 2.66 0.97
C MET A 1 6.94 1.68 -0.18
N ASP A 2 7.68 2.05 -1.23
CA ASP A 2 7.99 1.17 -2.37
C ASP A 2 8.65 -0.15 -1.97
N SER A 3 9.67 -0.07 -1.11
CA SER A 3 10.31 -1.25 -0.53
C SER A 3 9.35 -2.16 0.25
N GLU A 4 8.35 -1.57 0.93
CA GLU A 4 7.36 -2.35 1.66
C GLU A 4 6.37 -3.03 0.71
N ALA A 5 5.93 -2.34 -0.35
CA ALA A 5 5.10 -2.93 -1.37
C ALA A 5 5.81 -4.09 -2.09
N GLU A 6 7.11 -3.97 -2.34
CA GLU A 6 7.92 -5.06 -2.91
C GLU A 6 8.05 -6.24 -1.94
N ARG A 7 8.38 -5.98 -0.67
CA ARG A 7 8.40 -7.00 0.38
C ARG A 7 7.07 -7.74 0.49
N LEU A 8 5.94 -7.02 0.50
CA LEU A 8 4.59 -7.59 0.59
C LEU A 8 4.26 -8.47 -0.63
N ARG A 9 4.63 -8.04 -1.85
CA ARG A 9 4.50 -8.88 -3.06
C ARG A 9 5.29 -10.17 -2.95
N HIS A 10 6.53 -10.13 -2.43
CA HIS A 10 7.34 -11.33 -2.22
C HIS A 10 6.74 -12.29 -1.19
N LEU A 11 5.93 -11.79 -0.25
CA LEU A 11 5.20 -12.59 0.72
C LEU A 11 3.86 -13.12 0.18
N GLY A 12 3.50 -12.83 -1.07
CA GLY A 12 2.25 -13.26 -1.70
C GLY A 12 1.04 -12.40 -1.31
N VAL A 13 1.26 -11.22 -0.73
CA VAL A 13 0.18 -10.29 -0.38
C VAL A 13 -0.34 -9.60 -1.65
N GLU A 14 -1.66 -9.59 -1.81
CA GLU A 14 -2.31 -8.88 -2.91
C GLU A 14 -2.22 -7.36 -2.71
N ILE A 15 -1.58 -6.66 -3.66
CA ILE A 15 -1.57 -5.21 -3.70
C ILE A 15 -2.75 -4.73 -4.56
N LEU A 16 -3.74 -4.10 -3.92
CA LEU A 16 -4.92 -3.57 -4.59
C LEU A 16 -4.61 -2.26 -5.33
N THR A 17 -3.78 -1.39 -4.73
CA THR A 17 -3.46 -0.07 -5.31
C THR A 17 -2.16 0.49 -4.73
N GLY A 18 -1.36 1.16 -5.57
CA GLY A 18 -0.17 1.89 -5.14
C GLY A 18 1.11 1.04 -5.04
N PRO A 19 2.20 1.60 -4.46
CA PRO A 19 2.30 2.92 -3.84
C PRO A 19 2.05 4.07 -4.81
N VAL A 20 1.25 5.05 -4.42
CA VAL A 20 0.92 6.21 -5.26
C VAL A 20 0.81 7.49 -4.45
N ASP A 21 1.35 8.57 -4.99
CA ASP A 21 1.24 9.91 -4.42
C ASP A 21 -0.14 10.50 -4.73
N ARG A 22 -0.80 10.99 -3.68
CA ARG A 22 -2.14 11.58 -3.74
C ARG A 22 -2.07 13.11 -3.73
N PRO A 23 -3.09 13.81 -4.28
CA PRO A 23 -3.12 15.27 -4.34
C PRO A 23 -3.00 15.98 -2.98
N TRP A 24 -3.37 15.30 -1.88
CA TRP A 24 -3.30 15.82 -0.50
C TRP A 24 -1.95 15.56 0.19
N ARG A 25 -0.89 15.29 -0.57
CA ARG A 25 0.50 15.07 -0.10
C ARG A 25 0.67 13.86 0.81
N GLU A 26 0.06 12.75 0.40
CA GLU A 26 0.28 11.44 1.01
C GLU A 26 0.64 10.41 -0.05
N ARG A 27 1.53 9.49 0.29
CA ARG A 27 1.76 8.25 -0.45
C ARG A 27 0.90 7.15 0.16
N THR A 28 0.11 6.46 -0.67
CA THR A 28 -0.88 5.46 -0.23
C THR A 28 -0.67 4.11 -0.91
N LEU A 29 -0.91 3.02 -0.19
CA LEU A 29 -0.81 1.61 -0.62
C LEU A 29 -1.98 0.88 0.00
N HIS A 30 -2.71 0.13 -0.81
CA HIS A 30 -3.84 -0.69 -0.36
C HIS A 30 -3.53 -2.16 -0.57
N ILE A 31 -3.86 -2.97 0.43
CA ILE A 31 -3.81 -4.44 0.36
C ILE A 31 -5.13 -5.04 0.82
N ALA A 32 -5.37 -6.30 0.47
CA ALA A 32 -6.42 -7.11 1.08
C ALA A 32 -5.80 -8.12 2.06
N ASP A 33 -6.43 -8.31 3.21
CA ASP A 33 -6.19 -9.49 4.04
C ASP A 33 -6.93 -10.72 3.46
N PRO A 34 -6.68 -11.95 3.98
CA PRO A 34 -7.37 -13.14 3.50
C PRO A 34 -8.89 -13.15 3.67
N ASP A 35 -9.43 -12.33 4.59
CA ASP A 35 -10.87 -12.20 4.84
C ASP A 35 -11.52 -11.13 3.93
N GLY A 36 -10.72 -10.43 3.11
CA GLY A 36 -11.17 -9.40 2.18
C GLY A 36 -11.23 -7.99 2.76
N HIS A 37 -10.69 -7.75 3.96
CA HIS A 37 -10.59 -6.40 4.50
C HIS A 37 -9.50 -5.60 3.79
N VAL A 38 -9.84 -4.37 3.43
CA VAL A 38 -8.89 -3.44 2.82
C VAL A 38 -8.10 -2.72 3.90
N ILE A 39 -6.77 -2.82 3.83
CA ILE A 39 -5.84 -2.13 4.73
C ILE A 39 -5.10 -1.06 3.93
N GLU A 40 -5.15 0.19 4.40
CA GLU A 40 -4.40 1.30 3.84
C GLU A 40 -3.14 1.60 4.67
N PHE A 41 -2.01 1.70 3.98
CA PHE A 41 -0.82 2.38 4.48
C PHE A 41 -0.83 3.81 3.95
N ALA A 42 -0.67 4.80 4.82
CA ALA A 42 -0.58 6.21 4.46
C ALA A 42 0.69 6.85 5.04
N GLN A 43 1.47 7.52 4.20
CA GLN A 43 2.68 8.25 4.58
C GLN A 43 2.60 9.70 4.10
N LYS A 44 2.78 10.67 5.01
CA LYS A 44 2.92 12.09 4.61
C LYS A 44 4.18 12.28 3.75
N LEU A 45 4.01 12.92 2.59
CA LEU A 45 5.12 13.38 1.75
C LEU A 45 5.73 14.63 2.39
N ARG A 46 7.07 14.67 2.46
CA ARG A 46 7.83 15.82 2.95
C ARG A 46 8.34 16.68 1.81
#